data_AF-A0A6V7F7T7-F1
#
_entry.id   AF-A0A6V7F7T7-F1
#
_cell.length_a   1.000
_cell.length_b   1.000
_cell.length_c   1.000
_cell.angle_alpha   90.00
_cell.angle_beta   90.00
_cell.angle_gamma   90.00
#
_symmetry.space_group_name_H-M   'P 1'
#
loop_
_entity.id
_entity.type
_entity.pdbx_description
1 polymer ?
#
loop_
_entity_poly.entity_id
_entity_poly.type
_entity_poly.pdbx_seq_one_letter_code
_entity_poly.pdbx_strand_id
1 'polypeptide(L)'
;MPRITPSHWAATFALIGIAVLSLLSCTNAETALTASTQEDILKSEAVPMLDEIYASQKPFRFQQVDVSSIVSNYIPLGTAKATVLEMVGKSPTSKIVEDTAGKLVIRDNKGQAMLDPDARSIVMTFSLNSSGKVTHVYAVYIKNQ
;
A
#
# COMPACT_ATOMS: atom_id res chain seq x y z
N MET A 1 -51.66 19.28 -6.49
CA MET A 1 -50.97 20.28 -5.64
C MET A 1 -50.21 19.57 -4.53
N PRO A 2 -48.88 19.66 -4.47
CA PRO A 2 -48.14 19.48 -3.22
C PRO A 2 -47.51 20.81 -2.76
N ARG A 3 -47.63 21.07 -1.46
CA ARG A 3 -47.13 22.26 -0.76
C ARG A 3 -45.61 22.19 -0.55
N ILE A 4 -44.98 23.35 -0.71
CA ILE A 4 -43.63 23.72 -0.27
C ILE A 4 -43.68 24.07 1.23
N THR A 5 -42.67 23.67 2.01
CA THR A 5 -41.97 24.57 2.98
C THR A 5 -40.70 23.93 3.56
N PRO A 6 -39.61 24.72 3.75
CA PRO A 6 -38.34 24.31 4.34
C PRO A 6 -38.25 24.64 5.83
N SER A 7 -37.28 24.08 6.53
CA SER A 7 -36.86 24.56 7.86
C SER A 7 -35.35 24.74 7.92
N HIS A 8 -34.93 26.01 7.91
CA HIS A 8 -33.66 26.49 8.44
C HIS A 8 -33.54 26.11 9.91
N TRP A 9 -32.34 25.76 10.38
CA TRP A 9 -31.93 26.04 11.76
C TRP A 9 -30.51 26.59 11.76
N ALA A 10 -30.37 27.74 12.39
CA ALA A 10 -29.14 28.46 12.66
C ALA A 10 -28.97 28.56 14.18
N ALA A 11 -27.77 28.32 14.70
CA ALA A 11 -27.26 28.89 15.95
C ALA A 11 -25.75 28.57 16.06
N THR A 12 -24.83 29.51 15.86
CA THR A 12 -24.36 30.61 16.72
C THR A 12 -23.14 30.22 17.58
N PHE A 13 -22.11 31.06 17.42
CA PHE A 13 -20.78 31.09 18.03
C PHE A 13 -20.75 31.13 19.57
N ALA A 14 -19.65 30.62 20.15
CA ALA A 14 -19.03 31.21 21.34
C ALA A 14 -17.50 30.97 21.35
N LEU A 15 -16.77 32.08 21.42
CA LEU A 15 -15.33 32.24 21.67
C LEU A 15 -14.99 32.02 23.15
N ILE A 16 -13.69 31.80 23.44
CA ILE A 16 -12.85 32.03 24.66
C ILE A 16 -11.85 30.86 24.69
N GLY A 17 -10.54 30.97 24.51
CA GLY A 17 -9.58 31.99 24.94
C GLY A 17 -8.83 31.46 26.18
N ILE A 18 -7.52 31.19 26.08
CA ILE A 18 -6.46 31.41 27.09
C ILE A 18 -5.14 30.81 26.57
N ALA A 19 -4.13 31.67 26.48
CA ALA A 19 -2.74 31.35 26.22
C ALA A 19 -2.05 30.85 27.50
N VAL A 20 -1.13 29.89 27.38
CA VAL A 20 -0.01 29.75 28.33
C VAL A 20 1.27 29.50 27.55
N LEU A 21 2.16 30.49 27.66
CA LEU A 21 3.56 30.48 27.27
C LEU A 21 4.33 29.72 28.37
N SER A 22 5.10 28.69 28.03
CA SER A 22 6.14 28.14 28.91
C SER A 22 7.50 28.25 28.24
N LEU A 23 8.33 29.12 28.79
CA LEU A 23 9.70 29.39 28.41
C LEU A 23 10.67 28.36 29.03
N LEU A 24 11.76 28.14 28.29
CA LEU A 24 13.12 27.80 28.72
C LEU A 24 13.38 26.52 29.52
N SER A 25 14.17 25.63 28.91
CA SER A 25 15.49 25.27 29.45
C SER A 25 16.42 24.81 28.32
N CYS A 26 17.43 25.63 28.02
CA CYS A 26 18.59 25.25 27.21
C CYS A 26 19.74 24.93 28.16
N THR A 27 20.21 23.68 28.22
CA THR A 27 21.59 23.34 28.61
C THR A 27 21.88 21.86 28.31
N ASN A 28 22.68 21.57 27.29
CA ASN A 28 24.00 20.92 27.40
C ASN A 28 24.49 20.32 26.07
N ALA A 29 25.59 20.92 25.60
CA ALA A 29 26.75 20.36 24.89
C ALA A 29 26.61 19.02 24.13
N GLU A 30 26.55 19.15 22.80
CA GLU A 30 27.58 18.67 21.85
C GLU A 30 28.31 17.36 22.20
N THR A 31 27.96 16.24 21.57
CA THR A 31 28.94 15.36 20.91
C THR A 31 28.26 14.45 19.86
N ALA A 32 28.76 14.58 18.63
CA ALA A 32 28.92 13.52 17.61
C ALA A 32 27.71 12.87 16.91
N LEU A 33 27.73 13.08 15.57
CA LEU A 33 27.54 12.09 14.51
C LEU A 33 26.12 11.78 14.00
N THR A 34 25.84 12.47 12.89
CA THR A 34 25.36 11.92 11.60
C THR A 34 23.91 11.44 11.44
N ALA A 35 23.26 12.12 10.50
CA ALA A 35 22.31 11.58 9.52
C ALA A 35 20.98 11.03 10.06
N SER A 36 20.03 11.97 10.13
CA SER A 36 18.66 11.82 9.61
C SER A 36 18.43 10.56 8.76
N THR A 37 17.70 9.59 9.31
CA THR A 37 16.75 8.77 8.56
C THR A 37 15.55 8.50 9.44
N GLN A 38 14.67 9.49 9.50
CA GLN A 38 13.26 9.30 9.81
C GLN A 38 12.63 8.56 8.62
N GLU A 39 12.84 7.24 8.51
CA GLU A 39 12.16 6.37 7.52
C GLU A 39 11.70 5.03 8.13
N ASP A 40 11.52 4.96 9.46
CA ASP A 40 11.06 3.73 10.14
C ASP A 40 9.60 3.81 10.64
N ILE A 41 8.91 4.91 10.36
CA ILE A 41 7.47 5.12 10.70
C ILE A 41 6.62 5.24 9.44
N LEU A 42 7.01 4.49 8.40
CA LEU A 42 6.12 4.03 7.34
C LEU A 42 6.35 2.53 7.19
N LYS A 43 6.26 1.82 8.32
CA LYS A 43 5.90 0.40 8.30
C LYS A 43 4.48 0.37 7.76
N SER A 44 4.44 0.36 6.43
CA SER A 44 3.24 0.26 5.62
C SER A 44 2.31 -0.71 6.32
N GLU A 45 1.05 -0.32 6.54
CA GLU A 45 -0.02 -1.31 6.66
C GLU A 45 -0.23 -2.00 5.30
N ALA A 46 0.89 -2.38 4.66
CA ALA A 46 0.95 -3.20 3.49
C ALA A 46 0.42 -4.55 3.91
N VAL A 47 -0.37 -5.13 3.02
CA VAL A 47 -0.85 -6.48 3.11
C VAL A 47 0.30 -7.39 3.56
N PRO A 48 0.16 -8.21 4.62
CA PRO A 48 1.26 -9.02 5.17
C PRO A 48 1.96 -9.90 4.10
N MET A 49 1.22 -10.28 3.07
CA MET A 49 1.74 -10.94 1.85
C MET A 49 2.84 -10.14 1.15
N LEU A 50 2.64 -8.83 0.91
CA LEU A 50 3.61 -8.00 0.20
C LEU A 50 4.88 -7.81 1.02
N ASP A 51 4.72 -7.62 2.34
CA ASP A 51 5.85 -7.51 3.26
C ASP A 51 6.71 -8.78 3.26
N GLU A 52 6.08 -9.95 3.29
CA GLU A 52 6.78 -11.24 3.20
C GLU A 52 7.56 -11.36 1.88
N ILE A 53 6.96 -10.98 0.74
CA ILE A 53 7.65 -11.00 -0.55
C ILE A 53 8.82 -10.01 -0.56
N TYR A 54 8.66 -8.80 -0.05
CA TYR A 54 9.73 -7.81 -0.01
C TYR A 54 10.87 -8.19 0.95
N ALA A 55 10.58 -8.99 1.98
CA ALA A 55 11.57 -9.57 2.90
C ALA A 55 12.25 -10.84 2.34
N SER A 56 11.71 -11.43 1.26
CA SER A 56 12.27 -12.62 0.62
C SER A 56 13.53 -12.34 -0.22
N GLN A 57 13.99 -13.33 -0.98
CA GLN A 57 15.18 -13.21 -1.83
C GLN A 57 15.04 -12.03 -2.81
N LYS A 58 15.91 -11.03 -2.63
CA LYS A 58 15.96 -9.84 -3.49
C LYS A 58 16.39 -10.21 -4.91
N PRO A 59 15.66 -9.79 -5.96
CA PRO A 59 16.06 -10.02 -7.34
C PRO A 59 17.35 -9.25 -7.66
N PHE A 60 18.27 -9.88 -8.38
CA PHE A 60 19.51 -9.26 -8.84
C PHE A 60 19.48 -8.93 -10.33
N ARG A 61 19.83 -7.68 -10.70
CA ARG A 61 19.82 -7.18 -12.09
C ARG A 61 18.47 -7.42 -12.78
N PHE A 62 18.44 -8.33 -13.76
CA PHE A 62 17.26 -8.68 -14.58
C PHE A 62 16.58 -9.97 -14.12
N GLN A 63 16.97 -10.50 -12.96
CA GLN A 63 16.36 -11.69 -12.40
C GLN A 63 14.88 -11.44 -12.09
N GLN A 64 14.05 -12.40 -12.47
CA GLN A 64 12.68 -12.52 -11.98
C GLN A 64 12.66 -13.67 -10.98
N VAL A 65 12.33 -13.36 -9.73
CA VAL A 65 12.18 -14.36 -8.68
C VAL A 65 10.72 -14.77 -8.64
N ASP A 66 10.44 -16.06 -8.81
CA ASP A 66 9.08 -16.60 -8.65
C ASP A 66 8.69 -16.57 -7.18
N VAL A 67 7.58 -15.88 -6.89
CA VAL A 67 7.02 -15.71 -5.55
C VAL A 67 5.56 -16.16 -5.49
N SER A 68 5.13 -16.95 -6.48
CA SER A 68 3.76 -17.47 -6.61
C SER A 68 3.33 -18.30 -5.39
N SER A 69 4.26 -19.03 -4.77
CA SER A 69 4.00 -19.81 -3.56
C SER A 69 3.61 -18.93 -2.38
N ILE A 70 4.31 -17.81 -2.17
CA ILE A 70 3.98 -16.84 -1.11
C ILE A 70 2.59 -16.26 -1.37
N VAL A 71 2.32 -15.77 -2.59
CA VAL A 71 1.01 -15.21 -2.94
C VAL A 71 -0.11 -16.24 -2.73
N SER A 72 0.12 -17.50 -3.11
CA SER A 72 -0.88 -18.57 -2.99
C SER A 72 -1.25 -18.93 -1.54
N ASN A 73 -0.35 -18.65 -0.57
CA ASN A 73 -0.65 -18.83 0.86
C ASN A 73 -1.68 -17.82 1.37
N TYR A 74 -1.73 -16.62 0.78
CA TYR A 74 -2.67 -15.55 1.16
C TYR A 74 -3.90 -15.50 0.25
N ILE A 75 -3.73 -15.83 -1.03
CA ILE A 75 -4.76 -15.84 -2.06
C ILE A 75 -4.83 -17.25 -2.66
N PRO A 76 -5.51 -18.19 -1.98
CA PRO A 76 -5.64 -19.55 -2.49
C PRO A 76 -6.55 -19.60 -3.72
N LEU A 77 -6.45 -20.70 -4.47
CA LEU A 77 -7.37 -20.98 -5.57
C LEU A 77 -8.82 -20.99 -5.07
N GLY A 78 -9.75 -20.55 -5.93
CA GLY A 78 -11.16 -20.41 -5.59
C GLY A 78 -11.53 -19.08 -4.92
N THR A 79 -10.54 -18.28 -4.51
CA THR A 79 -10.74 -16.90 -4.01
C THR A 79 -11.47 -16.07 -5.07
N ALA A 80 -12.47 -15.29 -4.64
CA ALA A 80 -13.21 -14.41 -5.54
C ALA A 80 -12.36 -13.20 -5.93
N LYS A 81 -12.45 -12.77 -7.19
CA LYS A 81 -11.80 -11.55 -7.70
C LYS A 81 -12.02 -10.33 -6.80
N ALA A 82 -13.25 -10.13 -6.31
CA ALA A 82 -13.57 -9.01 -5.42
C ALA A 82 -12.75 -9.03 -4.12
N THR A 83 -12.53 -10.22 -3.53
CA THR A 83 -11.70 -10.38 -2.33
C THR A 83 -10.22 -10.09 -2.62
N VAL A 84 -9.72 -10.49 -3.80
CA VAL A 84 -8.35 -10.14 -4.23
C VAL A 84 -8.20 -8.63 -4.33
N LEU A 85 -9.17 -7.95 -4.96
CA LEU A 85 -9.17 -6.50 -5.11
C LEU A 85 -9.28 -5.77 -3.77
N GLU A 86 -10.12 -6.26 -2.85
CA GLU A 86 -10.23 -5.71 -1.49
C GLU A 86 -8.92 -5.85 -0.71
N MET A 87 -8.28 -7.02 -0.78
CA MET A 87 -7.00 -7.27 -0.11
C MET A 87 -5.93 -6.32 -0.63
N VAL A 88 -5.78 -6.23 -1.95
CA VAL A 88 -4.75 -5.40 -2.59
C VAL A 88 -5.04 -3.91 -2.46
N GLY A 89 -6.32 -3.50 -2.47
CA GLY A 89 -6.74 -2.11 -2.33
C GLY A 89 -6.33 -1.44 -1.02
N LYS A 90 -5.87 -2.23 -0.03
CA LYS A 90 -5.27 -1.74 1.22
C LYS A 90 -3.84 -1.21 1.04
N SER A 91 -3.13 -1.66 0.00
CA SER A 91 -1.78 -1.19 -0.29
C SER A 91 -1.83 0.11 -1.11
N PRO A 92 -1.24 1.22 -0.64
CA PRO A 92 -1.18 2.48 -1.39
C PRO A 92 -0.27 2.40 -2.62
N THR A 93 0.61 1.40 -2.69
CA THR A 93 1.59 1.19 -3.77
C THR A 93 1.12 0.23 -4.85
N SER A 94 0.01 -0.47 -4.61
CA SER A 94 -0.57 -1.43 -5.53
C SER A 94 -1.45 -0.77 -6.58
N LYS A 95 -1.32 -1.24 -7.82
CA LYS A 95 -2.11 -0.78 -8.96
C LYS A 95 -2.62 -1.96 -9.76
N ILE A 96 -3.86 -1.85 -10.24
CA ILE A 96 -4.42 -2.79 -11.21
C ILE A 96 -3.86 -2.42 -12.58
N VAL A 97 -3.14 -3.34 -13.21
CA VAL A 97 -2.54 -3.17 -14.54
C VAL A 97 -3.48 -3.69 -15.62
N GLU A 98 -4.19 -4.77 -15.33
CA GLU A 98 -5.15 -5.38 -16.25
C GLU A 98 -6.31 -5.95 -15.46
N ASP A 99 -7.52 -5.67 -15.92
CA ASP A 99 -8.74 -6.19 -15.30
C ASP A 99 -9.73 -6.68 -16.35
N THR A 100 -9.88 -8.00 -16.48
CA THR A 100 -10.79 -8.64 -17.43
C THR A 100 -11.66 -9.70 -16.74
N ALA A 101 -12.53 -10.36 -17.50
CA ALA A 101 -13.32 -11.47 -17.00
C ALA A 101 -12.46 -12.73 -16.69
N GLY A 102 -11.39 -12.96 -17.45
CA GLY A 102 -10.55 -14.16 -17.34
C GLY A 102 -9.19 -13.95 -16.68
N LYS A 103 -8.81 -12.70 -16.39
CA LYS A 103 -7.48 -12.34 -15.91
C LYS A 103 -7.50 -11.06 -15.09
N LEU A 104 -6.73 -11.06 -14.01
CA LEU A 104 -6.46 -9.89 -13.18
C LEU A 104 -4.94 -9.76 -13.01
N VAL A 105 -4.37 -8.61 -13.36
CA VAL A 105 -2.95 -8.32 -13.17
C VAL A 105 -2.82 -7.12 -12.25
N ILE A 106 -2.01 -7.31 -11.21
CA ILE A 106 -1.75 -6.32 -10.18
C ILE A 106 -0.25 -6.12 -10.09
N ARG A 107 0.18 -4.87 -9.95
CA ARG A 107 1.56 -4.50 -9.71
C ARG A 107 1.67 -3.68 -8.44
N ASP A 108 2.52 -4.12 -7.53
CA ASP A 108 2.95 -3.34 -6.37
C ASP A 108 4.37 -2.82 -6.61
N ASN A 109 4.62 -1.54 -6.32
CA ASN A 109 5.93 -0.92 -6.51
C ASN A 109 6.47 -0.40 -5.17
N LYS A 110 7.67 -0.81 -4.81
CA LYS A 110 8.42 -0.27 -3.69
C LYS A 110 9.55 0.62 -4.22
N GLY A 111 9.59 1.87 -3.75
CA GLY A 111 10.52 2.87 -4.25
C GLY A 111 10.16 3.41 -5.63
N GLN A 112 10.94 4.37 -6.12
CA GLN A 112 10.78 5.01 -7.43
C GLN A 112 12.05 4.75 -8.25
N ALA A 113 11.94 4.13 -9.43
CA ALA A 113 13.11 3.66 -10.21
C ALA A 113 14.17 4.75 -10.49
N MET A 114 13.76 6.01 -10.64
CA MET A 114 14.68 7.12 -10.88
C MET A 114 15.29 7.74 -9.62
N LEU A 115 14.73 7.48 -8.44
CA LEU A 115 15.13 8.10 -7.17
C LEU A 115 15.75 7.09 -6.19
N ASP A 116 15.38 5.84 -6.32
CA ASP A 116 15.76 4.75 -5.42
C ASP A 116 16.53 3.68 -6.20
N PRO A 117 17.85 3.51 -5.96
CA PRO A 117 18.66 2.49 -6.62
C PRO A 117 18.21 1.05 -6.28
N ASP A 118 17.35 0.91 -5.28
CA ASP A 118 16.79 -0.32 -4.76
C ASP A 118 15.28 -0.47 -5.03
N ALA A 119 14.75 0.33 -5.96
CA ALA A 119 13.36 0.24 -6.40
C ALA A 119 13.03 -1.14 -6.97
N ARG A 120 11.88 -1.68 -6.59
CA ARG A 120 11.44 -3.03 -6.98
C ARG A 120 9.95 -3.08 -7.22
N SER A 121 9.52 -4.11 -7.94
CA SER A 121 8.10 -4.37 -8.17
C SER A 121 7.77 -5.83 -7.94
N ILE A 122 6.54 -6.07 -7.54
CA ILE A 122 5.91 -7.40 -7.56
C ILE A 122 4.82 -7.33 -8.62
N VAL A 123 4.83 -8.25 -9.57
CA VAL A 123 3.75 -8.40 -10.55
C VAL A 123 3.02 -9.70 -10.26
N MET A 124 1.73 -9.61 -9.94
CA MET A 124 0.86 -10.73 -9.65
C MET A 124 -0.17 -10.86 -10.77
N THR A 125 -0.29 -12.05 -11.33
CA THR A 125 -1.25 -12.41 -12.37
C THR A 125 -2.13 -13.53 -11.84
N PHE A 126 -3.44 -13.30 -11.88
CA PHE A 126 -4.46 -14.26 -11.50
C PHE A 126 -5.26 -14.65 -12.74
N SER A 127 -5.31 -15.94 -13.05
CA SER A 127 -6.27 -16.47 -14.01
C SER A 127 -7.60 -16.68 -13.31
N LEU A 128 -8.71 -16.33 -13.97
CA LEU A 128 -10.06 -16.41 -13.42
C LEU A 128 -10.92 -17.37 -14.24
N ASN A 129 -11.81 -18.10 -13.58
CA ASN A 129 -12.86 -18.85 -14.25
C ASN A 129 -14.08 -17.97 -14.59
N SER A 130 -15.08 -18.55 -15.25
CA SER A 130 -16.33 -17.87 -15.60
C SER A 130 -17.13 -17.34 -14.40
N SER A 131 -16.90 -17.88 -13.20
CA SER A 131 -17.48 -17.39 -11.94
C SER A 131 -16.65 -16.29 -11.27
N GLY A 132 -15.59 -15.80 -11.91
CA GLY A 132 -14.72 -14.76 -11.38
C GLY A 132 -13.85 -15.23 -10.20
N LYS A 133 -13.57 -16.53 -10.09
CA LYS A 133 -12.71 -17.11 -9.05
C LYS A 133 -11.33 -17.45 -9.59
N VAL A 134 -10.32 -17.29 -8.75
CA VAL A 134 -8.91 -17.60 -9.08
C VAL A 134 -8.75 -19.09 -9.38
N THR A 135 -8.17 -19.41 -10.54
CA THR A 135 -7.80 -20.78 -10.96
C THR A 135 -6.30 -20.98 -11.07
N HIS A 136 -5.55 -19.89 -11.22
CA HIS A 136 -4.10 -19.92 -11.27
C HIS A 136 -3.52 -18.64 -10.69
N VAL A 137 -2.38 -18.77 -10.01
CA VAL A 137 -1.61 -17.65 -9.45
C VAL A 137 -0.22 -17.72 -10.04
N TYR A 138 0.22 -16.62 -10.64
CA TYR A 138 1.60 -16.43 -11.08
C TYR A 138 2.10 -15.09 -10.58
N ALA A 139 3.22 -15.06 -9.88
CA ALA A 139 3.78 -13.83 -9.33
C ALA A 139 5.29 -13.78 -9.45
N VAL A 140 5.80 -12.61 -9.86
CA VAL A 140 7.24 -12.36 -10.02
C VAL A 140 7.67 -11.14 -9.23
N TYR A 141 8.80 -11.27 -8.55
CA TYR A 141 9.50 -10.19 -7.87
C TYR A 141 10.70 -9.75 -8.70
N ILE A 142 10.73 -8.45 -9.07
CA ILE A 142 11.68 -7.88 -10.02
C ILE A 142 12.32 -6.60 -9.49
N LYS A 143 13.54 -6.32 -9.94
CA LYS A 143 14.19 -5.03 -9.73
C LYS A 143 13.72 -4.04 -10.80
N ASN A 144 13.38 -2.82 -10.39
CA ASN A 144 13.05 -1.75 -11.32
C ASN A 144 14.33 -1.22 -11.98
N GLN A 145 14.22 -0.87 -13.25
CA GLN A 145 15.29 -0.25 -14.05
C GLN A 145 14.95 1.20 -14.31
#